data_AF-A0A2M8KKW1-F1
#
_entry.id   AF-A0A2M8KKW1-F1
#
_cell.length_a   1.000
_cell.length_b   1.000
_cell.length_c   1.000
_cell.angle_alpha   90.00
_cell.angle_beta   90.00
_cell.angle_gamma   90.00
#
_symmetry.space_group_name_H-M   'P 1'
#
loop_
_entity.id
_entity.type
_entity.pdbx_description
1 polymer ?
#
loop_
_entity_poly.entity_id
_entity_poly.type
_entity_poly.pdbx_seq_one_letter_code
_entity_poly.pdbx_strand_id
1 'polypeptide(L)' 'MVFVRKKKGESKDSLFRKFTRSFIDEDIINDVRNKLFYKKPSLVRREEEKERTKPKTKRYGQYRLSRKI' A
#
# COMPACT_ATOMS: atom_id res chain seq x y z
N MET A 1 4.51 -4.08 -9.72
CA MET A 1 4.78 -5.52 -9.54
C MET A 1 5.91 -5.64 -8.55
N VAL A 2 5.65 -6.16 -7.35
CA VAL A 2 6.66 -6.22 -6.29
C VAL A 2 7.50 -7.48 -6.42
N PHE A 3 8.82 -7.31 -6.55
CA PHE A 3 9.79 -8.40 -6.50
C PHE A 3 10.77 -8.20 -5.34
N VAL A 4 10.89 -9.19 -4.45
CA VAL A 4 11.82 -9.15 -3.32
C VAL A 4 12.80 -10.31 -3.42
N ARG A 5 14.08 -9.98 -3.57
CA ARG A 5 15.17 -10.96 -3.61
C ARG A 5 15.74 -11.19 -2.22
N LYS A 6 15.85 -12.46 -1.81
CA LYS A 6 16.48 -12.85 -0.54
C LYS A 6 18.00 -12.74 -0.62
N LYS A 7 18.63 -12.09 0.38
CA LYS A 7 20.09 -12.08 0.56
C LYS A 7 20.55 -13.18 1.52
N LYS A 8 21.82 -13.61 1.40
CA LYS A 8 22.44 -14.58 2.32
C LYS A 8 22.46 -13.97 3.73
N GLY A 9 21.95 -14.70 4.72
CA GLY A 9 21.83 -14.23 6.11
C GLY A 9 20.53 -13.49 6.46
N GLU A 10 19.61 -13.26 5.51
CA GLU A 10 18.30 -12.69 5.84
C GLU A 10 17.32 -13.72 6.38
N SER A 11 16.65 -13.35 7.47
CA SER A 11 15.50 -14.07 8.01
C SER A 11 14.28 -13.91 7.10
N LYS A 12 13.37 -14.89 7.17
CA LYS A 12 12.10 -14.84 6.42
C LYS A 12 11.25 -13.63 6.84
N ASP A 13 11.21 -13.29 8.13
CA ASP A 13 10.46 -12.13 8.64
C ASP A 13 10.96 -10.80 8.07
N SER A 14 12.27 -10.63 7.92
CA SER A 14 12.84 -9.44 7.28
C SER A 14 12.39 -9.32 5.83
N LEU A 15 12.32 -10.45 5.11
CA LEU A 15 11.83 -10.52 3.75
C LEU A 15 10.34 -10.14 3.65
N PHE A 16 9.51 -10.69 4.54
CA PHE A 16 8.08 -10.37 4.60
C PHE A 16 7.85 -8.89 4.91
N ARG A 17 8.60 -8.31 5.85
CA ARG A 17 8.51 -6.86 6.16
C ARG A 17 8.84 -5.99 4.94
N LYS A 18 9.88 -6.36 4.18
CA LYS A 18 10.25 -5.65 2.94
C LYS A 18 9.18 -5.77 1.87
N PHE A 19 8.62 -6.96 1.71
CA PHE A 19 7.51 -7.20 0.79
C PHE A 19 6.28 -6.37 1.18
N THR A 20 5.81 -6.48 2.43
CA THR A 20 4.65 -5.75 2.94
C THR A 20 4.80 -4.25 2.73
N ARG A 21 5.98 -3.69 3.02
CA ARG A 21 6.26 -2.29 2.78
C ARG A 21 6.16 -1.92 1.30
N SER A 22 6.84 -2.67 0.43
CA SER A 22 6.85 -2.40 -1.02
C SER A 22 5.45 -2.56 -1.63
N PHE A 23 4.67 -3.53 -1.15
CA PHE A 23 3.30 -3.80 -1.59
C PHE A 23 2.30 -2.71 -1.19
N ILE A 24 2.48 -2.13 -0.01
CA ILE A 24 1.70 -0.97 0.44
C ILE A 24 2.16 0.30 -0.30
N ASP A 25 3.47 0.49 -0.48
CA ASP A 25 4.03 1.68 -1.15
C ASP A 25 3.61 1.72 -2.64
N GLU A 26 3.50 0.58 -3.31
CA GLU A 26 2.98 0.47 -4.69
C GLU A 26 1.43 0.53 -4.78
N ASP A 27 0.71 0.66 -3.66
CA ASP A 27 -0.76 0.73 -3.57
C ASP A 27 -1.53 -0.39 -4.33
N ILE A 28 -0.91 -1.57 -4.46
CA ILE A 28 -1.42 -2.68 -5.27
C ILE A 28 -2.82 -3.14 -4.82
N ILE A 29 -3.11 -3.04 -3.52
CA ILE A 29 -4.42 -3.42 -2.96
C ILE A 29 -5.54 -2.60 -3.58
N ASN A 30 -5.35 -1.28 -3.68
CA ASN A 30 -6.37 -0.38 -4.22
C ASN A 30 -6.54 -0.61 -5.72
N ASP A 31 -5.43 -0.80 -6.45
CA ASP A 31 -5.45 -1.10 -7.88
C ASP A 31 -6.25 -2.37 -8.18
N VAL A 32 -6.01 -3.45 -7.45
CA VAL A 32 -6.75 -4.70 -7.62
C VAL A 32 -8.23 -4.45 -7.31
N ARG A 33 -8.55 -3.82 -6.18
CA ARG A 33 -9.95 -3.54 -5.78
C ARG A 33 -10.70 -2.68 -6.79
N ASN A 34 -10.04 -1.68 -7.37
CA ASN A 34 -10.63 -0.80 -8.38
C ASN A 34 -10.89 -1.53 -9.70
N LYS A 35 -10.14 -2.59 -10.00
CA LYS A 35 -10.28 -3.41 -11.21
C LYS A 35 -11.24 -4.60 -11.05
N LEU A 36 -11.65 -4.94 -9.83
CA LEU A 36 -12.57 -6.07 -9.58
C LEU A 36 -13.93 -5.87 -10.26
N PHE A 37 -14.41 -4.63 -10.35
CA PHE A 37 -15.72 -4.31 -10.91
C PHE A 37 -15.64 -3.08 -11.81
N TYR A 38 -16.41 -3.09 -12.90
CA TYR A 38 -16.57 -1.91 -13.72
C TYR A 38 -17.25 -0.79 -12.92
N LYS A 39 -16.64 0.40 -12.95
CA LYS A 39 -17.24 1.64 -12.44
C LYS A 39 -17.42 2.61 -13.59
N LYS A 40 -18.58 3.27 -13.63
CA LYS A 40 -18.83 4.34 -14.61
C LYS A 40 -17.80 5.46 -14.44
N PRO A 41 -17.23 6.03 -15.51
CA PRO A 41 -16.15 7.03 -15.41
C PRO A 41 -16.48 8.24 -14.52
N SER A 42 -17.74 8.65 -14.47
CA SER A 42 -18.19 9.75 -13.60
C SER A 42 -18.05 9.43 -12.11
N LEU A 43 -18.30 8.17 -11.71
CA LEU A 43 -18.16 7.74 -10.32
C LEU A 43 -16.69 7.67 -9.92
N VAL A 44 -15.83 7.20 -10.83
CA VAL A 44 -14.37 7.17 -10.63
C VAL A 44 -13.82 8.57 -10.38
N ARG A 45 -14.16 9.54 -11.24
CA ARG A 45 -13.72 10.95 -11.08
C ARG A 45 -14.16 11.55 -9.74
N ARG A 46 -15.41 11.29 -9.33
CA ARG A 46 -15.95 11.78 -8.05
C ARG A 46 -15.23 11.18 -6.85
N GLU A 47 -14.90 9.88 -6.90
CA GLU A 47 -14.16 9.20 -5.84
C GLU A 47 -12.71 9.70 -5.74
N GLU A 48 -12.04 9.91 -6.87
CA GLU A 48 -10.69 10.47 -6.91
C GLU A 48 -10.61 11.87 -6.30
N GLU A 49 -11.56 12.74 -6.62
CA GLU A 49 -11.63 14.10 -6.06
C GLU A 49 -11.85 14.06 -4.54
N LYS A 50 -12.70 13.13 -4.07
CA LYS A 50 -12.92 12.90 -2.64
C LYS A 50 -11.68 12.34 -1.93
N GLU A 51 -10.89 11.47 -2.57
CA GLU A 51 -9.61 10.99 -2.01
C GLU A 51 -8.55 12.10 -1.95
N ARG A 52 -8.51 13.00 -2.94
CA ARG A 52 -7.54 14.12 -2.97
C ARG A 52 -7.73 15.12 -1.84
N THR A 53 -8.98 15.34 -1.42
CA THR A 53 -9.33 16.28 -0.35
C THR A 53 -9.18 15.68 1.06
N LYS A 54 -8.95 14.37 1.19
CA LYS A 54 -8.75 13.73 2.50
C LYS A 54 -7.37 14.04 3.09
N PRO A 55 -7.28 14.44 4.36
CA PRO A 55 -6.00 14.71 5.02
C PRO A 55 -5.17 13.42 5.15
N LYS A 56 -3.94 13.45 4.61
CA LYS A 56 -3.01 12.30 4.57
C LYS A 56 -2.39 11.92 5.93
N THR A 57 -2.72 12.65 6.99
CA THR A 57 -2.07 12.63 8.31
C THR A 57 -2.20 11.31 9.08
N LYS A 58 -3.06 10.36 8.65
CA LYS A 58 -3.22 9.06 9.33
C LYS A 58 -2.46 7.89 8.72
N ARG A 59 -1.88 8.00 7.50
CA ARG A 59 -1.32 6.82 6.79
C ARG A 59 0.08 6.38 7.27
N TYR A 60 0.89 7.27 7.85
CA TYR A 60 2.29 6.97 8.19
C TYR A 60 2.58 6.81 9.70
N GLY A 61 1.60 7.10 10.57
CA GLY A 61 1.79 7.09 12.03
C GLY A 61 1.83 5.70 12.66
N GLN A 62 1.10 4.72 12.13
CA GLN A 62 0.96 3.40 12.78
C GLN A 62 2.19 2.49 12.61
N TYR A 63 2.95 2.61 11.52
CA TYR A 63 4.10 1.73 11.25
C TYR A 63 5.45 2.26 11.80
N ARG A 64 5.49 3.48 12.34
CA ARG A 64 6.66 4.03 13.05
C ARG A 64 6.71 3.57 14.51
N LEU A 65 5.56 3.31 15.13
CA LEU A 65 5.46 2.85 16.52
C LEU A 65 5.93 1.39 16.72
N SER A 66 5.97 0.58 15.66
CA SER A 66 6.49 -0.80 15.70
C SER A 66 8.03 -0.89 15.74
N ARG A 67 8.76 0.23 15.77
CA ARG A 67 10.24 0.28 15.82
C ARG A 67 10.82 0.83 17.12
N LYS A 68 9.99 1.03 18.15
CA LYS A 68 10.44 1.25 19.52
C LYS A 68 10.04 0.02 20.32
N ILE A 69 10.91 -0.99 20.35
CA ILE A 69 11.13 -2.06 21.35
C ILE A 69 12.16 -2.99 20.70
#